data_AF-A0A3M5WUT6-F1
#
_entry.id   AF-A0A3M5WUT6-F1
#
_cell.length_a   1.000
_cell.length_b   1.000
_cell.length_c   1.000
_cell.angle_alpha   90.00
_cell.angle_beta   90.00
_cell.angle_gamma   90.00
#
_symmetry.space_group_name_H-M   'P 1'
#
loop_
_entity.id
_entity.type
_entity.pdbx_description
1 polymer ?
#
loop_
_entity_poly.entity_id
_entity_poly.type
_entity_poly.pdbx_seq_one_letter_code
_entity_poly.pdbx_strand_id
1 'polypeptide(L)'
;MATISPMDSAREVVQTRCMARKAWCMNEMKRLKTGIRLKTLQTGRTPMSGGHHTTSGSLKKRKLIMKDAYNLQRFVDAQQPLFQQVLTELEAGQKRSHWMWFVFPQIQGLGRSDTARHYAITDLDEARAYLQHPVLGPRLEQCAAIIAPQVERSARQIFSSPDDMKLHSSMTLFSIAAPERPVFQKVLDTFFGGERDAMTVKLLSR
;
A
#
# COMPACT_ATOMS: atom_id res chain seq x y z
N MET A 1 -36.32 16.88 36.03
CA MET A 1 -35.21 15.94 35.73
C MET A 1 -35.36 15.51 34.28
N ALA A 2 -34.53 16.03 33.38
CA ALA A 2 -34.61 15.69 31.96
C ALA A 2 -33.90 14.35 31.72
N THR A 3 -34.64 13.37 31.20
CA THR A 3 -34.12 12.06 30.80
C THR A 3 -33.38 12.19 29.46
N ILE A 4 -32.07 11.95 29.48
CA ILE A 4 -31.24 11.91 28.28
C ILE A 4 -31.55 10.61 27.54
N SER A 5 -31.94 10.71 26.26
CA SER A 5 -32.32 9.57 25.42
C SER A 5 -31.07 8.79 24.97
N PRO A 6 -31.11 7.44 24.90
CA PRO A 6 -29.95 6.60 24.54
C PRO A 6 -29.34 6.91 23.15
N MET A 7 -30.09 7.55 22.25
CA MET A 7 -29.64 7.91 20.90
C MET A 7 -28.69 9.12 20.86
N ASP A 8 -28.75 10.03 21.84
CA ASP A 8 -27.86 11.20 21.87
C ASP A 8 -26.44 10.82 22.30
N SER A 9 -26.30 9.79 23.14
CA SER A 9 -24.99 9.27 23.58
C SER A 9 -24.19 8.62 22.43
N ALA A 10 -24.86 7.92 21.50
CA ALA A 10 -24.18 7.28 20.37
C ALA A 10 -23.62 8.29 19.37
N ARG A 11 -24.32 9.41 19.12
CA ARG A 11 -23.85 10.49 18.23
C ARG A 11 -22.66 11.24 18.84
N GLU A 12 -22.68 11.47 20.14
CA GLU A 12 -21.62 12.18 20.84
C GLU A 12 -20.31 11.36 20.90
N VAL A 13 -20.39 10.03 21.04
CA VAL A 13 -19.24 9.12 20.99
C VAL A 13 -18.63 9.06 19.58
N VAL A 14 -19.45 9.06 18.53
CA VAL A 14 -18.98 9.12 17.12
C VAL A 14 -18.31 10.46 16.82
N GLN A 15 -18.88 11.56 17.31
CA GLN A 15 -18.38 12.92 17.06
C GLN A 15 -17.07 13.19 17.81
N THR A 16 -16.95 12.71 19.05
CA THR A 16 -15.72 12.82 19.86
C THR A 16 -14.59 11.95 19.27
N ARG A 17 -14.90 10.76 18.76
CA ARG A 17 -13.93 9.92 18.02
C ARG A 17 -13.50 10.56 16.70
N CYS A 18 -14.39 11.28 16.01
CA CYS A 18 -14.09 11.98 14.76
C CYS A 18 -13.12 13.17 14.99
N MET A 19 -13.33 13.95 16.04
CA MET A 19 -12.48 15.10 16.39
C MET A 19 -11.07 14.67 16.83
N ALA A 20 -10.96 13.66 17.69
CA ALA A 20 -9.66 13.13 18.14
C ALA A 20 -8.84 12.53 16.98
N ARG A 21 -9.50 11.87 16.02
CA ARG A 21 -8.88 11.33 14.80
C ARG A 21 -8.40 12.43 13.84
N LYS A 22 -9.14 13.53 13.67
CA LYS A 22 -8.74 14.69 12.84
C LYS A 22 -7.48 15.37 13.40
N ALA A 23 -7.39 15.56 14.72
CA ALA A 23 -6.23 16.17 15.36
C ALA A 23 -4.95 15.30 15.23
N TRP A 24 -5.07 13.98 15.39
CA TRP A 24 -3.94 13.06 15.19
C TRP A 24 -3.47 13.01 13.72
N CYS A 25 -4.41 12.98 12.76
CA CYS A 25 -4.12 12.96 11.33
C CYS A 25 -3.31 14.18 10.86
N MET A 26 -3.62 15.38 11.38
CA MET A 26 -2.86 16.58 11.04
C MET A 26 -1.42 16.53 11.56
N ASN A 27 -1.17 15.83 12.67
CA ASN A 27 0.17 15.70 13.24
C ASN A 27 1.02 14.66 12.49
N GLU A 28 0.43 13.55 12.04
CA GLU A 28 1.17 12.51 11.31
C GLU A 28 1.51 12.94 9.87
N MET A 29 0.63 13.70 9.19
CA MET A 29 0.96 14.29 7.89
C MET A 29 2.10 15.31 7.95
N LYS A 30 2.23 16.06 9.06
CA LYS A 30 3.37 16.97 9.28
C LYS A 30 4.69 16.19 9.48
N ARG A 31 4.62 15.01 10.08
CA ARG A 31 5.77 14.13 10.33
C ARG A 31 6.29 13.47 9.05
N LEU A 32 5.40 13.09 8.13
CA LEU A 32 5.77 12.53 6.82
C LEU A 32 6.35 13.58 5.86
N LYS A 33 5.90 14.83 5.93
CA LYS A 33 6.42 15.94 5.09
C LYS A 33 7.81 16.45 5.51
N THR A 34 8.24 16.18 6.74
CA THR A 34 9.51 16.68 7.29
C THR A 34 10.69 15.69 7.19
N GLY A 35 10.44 14.45 6.74
CA GLY A 35 11.42 13.35 6.76
C GLY A 35 12.31 13.18 5.52
N ILE A 36 12.12 13.93 4.43
CA ILE A 36 12.93 13.76 3.20
C ILE A 36 13.94 14.91 3.09
N ARG A 37 15.05 14.81 3.83
CA ARG A 37 16.24 15.63 3.59
C ARG A 37 17.22 14.82 2.75
N LEU A 38 17.10 14.92 1.43
CA LEU A 38 18.11 14.48 0.47
C LEU A 38 19.42 15.23 0.77
N LYS A 39 20.45 14.51 1.22
CA LYS A 39 21.81 15.03 1.27
C LYS A 39 22.32 15.12 -0.17
N THR A 40 22.37 16.33 -0.71
CA THR A 40 23.12 16.68 -1.92
C THR A 40 24.61 16.51 -1.61
N LEU A 41 25.22 15.46 -2.16
CA LEU A 41 26.67 15.30 -2.19
C LEU A 41 27.22 16.04 -3.41
N GLN A 42 28.06 17.05 -3.15
CA GLN A 42 28.85 17.78 -4.13
C GLN A 42 29.87 16.84 -4.79
N THR A 43 29.88 16.82 -6.12
CA THR A 43 30.87 16.12 -6.94
C THR A 43 32.08 17.02 -7.18
N GLY A 44 33.22 16.68 -6.59
CA GLY A 44 34.53 17.21 -6.99
C GLY A 44 35.06 16.45 -8.21
N ARG A 45 35.55 17.19 -9.22
CA ARG A 45 36.27 16.67 -10.38
C ARG A 45 37.77 16.59 -10.09
N THR A 46 38.41 15.52 -10.52
CA THR A 46 39.75 15.52 -11.15
C THR A 46 39.84 14.38 -12.18
N PRO A 47 40.67 14.51 -13.25
CA PRO A 47 40.66 13.59 -14.38
C PRO A 47 41.91 12.67 -14.46
N MET A 48 41.85 11.76 -15.44
CA MET A 48 42.93 11.00 -16.11
C MET A 48 43.30 9.61 -15.56
N SER A 49 42.92 8.55 -16.29
CA SER A 49 43.79 7.87 -17.28
C SER A 49 43.54 6.35 -17.34
N GLY A 50 43.45 5.82 -18.57
CA GLY A 50 43.94 4.48 -18.93
C GLY A 50 43.11 3.24 -18.54
N GLY A 51 42.46 2.64 -19.54
CA GLY A 51 42.74 1.23 -19.85
C GLY A 51 41.63 0.17 -19.66
N HIS A 52 41.36 -0.52 -20.78
CA HIS A 52 41.09 -1.96 -20.93
C HIS A 52 39.83 -2.58 -20.29
N HIS A 53 38.90 -2.93 -21.20
CA HIS A 53 37.91 -4.02 -21.18
C HIS A 53 37.81 -4.89 -19.93
N THR A 54 36.63 -4.93 -19.29
CA THR A 54 36.06 -6.18 -18.77
C THR A 54 34.54 -6.16 -18.74
N THR A 55 33.95 -7.27 -19.18
CA THR A 55 32.54 -7.64 -19.18
C THR A 55 31.99 -7.79 -17.75
N SER A 56 31.86 -6.69 -16.99
CA SER A 56 31.40 -6.71 -15.58
C SER A 56 29.87 -6.60 -15.41
N GLY A 57 29.13 -6.28 -16.49
CA GLY A 57 27.66 -6.10 -16.44
C GLY A 57 26.85 -7.39 -16.26
N SER A 58 27.41 -8.57 -16.57
CA SER A 58 26.68 -9.84 -16.60
C SER A 58 26.53 -10.48 -15.20
N LEU A 59 27.51 -10.31 -14.31
CA LEU A 59 27.49 -10.92 -12.97
C LEU A 59 26.58 -10.16 -11.98
N LYS A 60 26.54 -8.82 -12.03
CA LYS A 60 25.58 -8.03 -11.23
C LYS A 60 24.14 -8.29 -11.66
N LYS A 61 23.89 -8.38 -12.96
CA LYS A 61 22.56 -8.72 -13.50
C LYS A 61 22.17 -10.14 -13.09
N ARG A 62 23.07 -11.13 -13.22
CA ARG A 62 22.84 -12.52 -12.77
C ARG A 62 22.59 -12.66 -11.27
N LYS A 63 23.28 -11.90 -10.41
CA LYS A 63 23.04 -11.89 -8.95
C LYS A 63 21.71 -11.23 -8.57
N LEU A 64 21.21 -10.30 -9.39
CA LEU A 64 19.87 -9.71 -9.24
C LEU A 64 18.78 -10.68 -9.71
N ILE A 65 19.01 -11.40 -10.81
CA ILE A 65 18.08 -12.39 -11.39
C ILE A 65 17.89 -13.60 -10.46
N MET A 66 18.91 -13.99 -9.69
CA MET A 66 18.79 -15.05 -8.67
C MET A 66 18.06 -14.62 -7.39
N LYS A 67 17.76 -13.33 -7.20
CA LYS A 67 17.19 -12.79 -5.96
C LYS A 67 15.68 -12.53 -6.01
N ASP A 68 15.07 -12.62 -7.18
CA ASP A 68 13.63 -12.38 -7.34
C ASP A 68 12.87 -13.70 -7.49
N ALA A 69 12.94 -14.54 -6.46
CA ALA A 69 12.24 -15.85 -6.42
C ALA A 69 10.73 -15.73 -6.70
N TYR A 70 10.16 -14.55 -6.43
CA TYR A 70 8.75 -14.25 -6.62
C TYR A 70 8.45 -13.42 -7.87
N ASN A 71 9.43 -13.04 -8.69
CA ASN A 71 9.23 -12.17 -9.85
C ASN A 71 8.49 -10.86 -9.50
N LEU A 72 8.86 -10.21 -8.40
CA LEU A 72 8.32 -8.93 -7.92
C LEU A 72 8.53 -7.78 -8.92
N GLN A 73 9.51 -7.89 -9.82
CA GLN A 73 9.73 -6.90 -10.88
C GLN A 73 8.45 -6.66 -11.72
N ARG A 74 7.57 -7.66 -11.88
CA ARG A 74 6.28 -7.51 -12.58
C ARG A 74 5.42 -6.38 -12.02
N PHE A 75 5.45 -6.16 -10.70
CA PHE A 75 4.72 -5.07 -10.06
C PHE A 75 5.38 -3.72 -10.30
N VAL A 76 6.72 -3.68 -10.24
CA VAL A 76 7.48 -2.44 -10.46
C VAL A 76 7.22 -1.92 -11.87
N ASP A 77 7.32 -2.79 -12.87
CA ASP A 77 7.14 -2.46 -14.28
C ASP A 77 5.71 -1.96 -14.55
N ALA A 78 4.71 -2.61 -13.95
CA ALA A 78 3.31 -2.22 -14.08
C ALA A 78 2.99 -0.86 -13.42
N GLN A 79 3.60 -0.59 -12.26
CA GLN A 79 3.40 0.66 -11.53
C GLN A 79 4.14 1.84 -12.17
N GLN A 80 5.34 1.63 -12.71
CA GLN A 80 6.25 2.70 -13.11
C GLN A 80 5.63 3.78 -14.02
N PRO A 81 4.88 3.46 -15.10
CA PRO A 81 4.32 4.50 -15.97
C PRO A 81 3.11 5.23 -15.35
N LEU A 82 2.50 4.70 -14.30
CA LEU A 82 1.19 5.13 -13.81
C LEU A 82 1.22 5.63 -12.36
N PHE A 83 2.31 5.41 -11.62
CA PHE A 83 2.31 5.57 -10.17
C PHE A 83 1.96 7.00 -9.74
N GLN A 84 2.43 8.01 -10.47
CA GLN A 84 2.06 9.39 -10.17
C GLN A 84 0.55 9.65 -10.34
N GLN A 85 -0.06 9.04 -11.36
CA GLN A 85 -1.50 9.12 -11.58
C GLN A 85 -2.28 8.41 -10.49
N VAL A 86 -1.79 7.25 -10.02
CA VAL A 86 -2.37 6.53 -8.86
C VAL A 86 -2.44 7.45 -7.64
N LEU A 87 -1.34 8.14 -7.31
CA LEU A 87 -1.30 9.06 -6.17
C LEU A 87 -2.32 10.19 -6.34
N THR A 88 -2.39 10.82 -7.51
CA THR A 88 -3.37 11.88 -7.80
C THR A 88 -4.81 11.40 -7.65
N GLU A 89 -5.13 10.20 -8.16
CA GLU A 89 -6.48 9.62 -8.05
C GLU A 89 -6.85 9.28 -6.60
N LEU A 90 -5.90 8.75 -5.82
CA LEU A 90 -6.10 8.45 -4.40
C LEU A 90 -6.27 9.72 -3.57
N GLU A 91 -5.48 10.77 -3.81
CA GLU A 91 -5.59 12.07 -3.14
C GLU A 91 -6.92 12.77 -3.47
N ALA A 92 -7.40 12.63 -4.71
CA ALA A 92 -8.73 13.10 -5.11
C ALA A 92 -9.88 12.28 -4.47
N GLY A 93 -9.58 11.13 -3.86
CA GLY A 93 -10.57 10.24 -3.24
C GLY A 93 -11.44 9.53 -4.27
N GLN A 94 -10.96 9.36 -5.50
CA GLN A 94 -11.67 8.66 -6.55
C GLN A 94 -10.70 8.00 -7.53
N LYS A 95 -10.62 6.66 -7.47
CA LYS A 95 -9.97 5.83 -8.47
C LYS A 95 -10.71 5.92 -9.79
N ARG A 96 -9.96 6.09 -10.89
CA ARG A 96 -10.50 6.24 -12.26
C ARG A 96 -9.87 5.29 -13.26
N SER A 97 -8.67 4.76 -12.98
CA SER A 97 -7.89 4.00 -13.96
C SER A 97 -7.62 2.55 -13.54
N HIS A 98 -7.09 1.75 -14.47
CA HIS A 98 -6.95 0.29 -14.33
C HIS A 98 -5.63 -0.12 -13.66
N TRP A 99 -5.52 0.06 -12.35
CA TRP A 99 -4.29 -0.24 -11.61
C TRP A 99 -4.46 -1.08 -10.33
N MET A 100 -5.69 -1.48 -10.00
CA MET A 100 -6.00 -2.08 -8.69
C MET A 100 -5.13 -3.31 -8.39
N TRP A 101 -4.97 -4.21 -9.36
CA TRP A 101 -4.28 -5.49 -9.16
C TRP A 101 -2.81 -5.36 -8.77
N PHE A 102 -2.11 -4.36 -9.27
CA PHE A 102 -0.67 -4.21 -9.07
C PHE A 102 -0.29 -3.08 -8.12
N VAL A 103 -1.25 -2.26 -7.67
CA VAL A 103 -1.05 -1.28 -6.59
C VAL A 103 -1.49 -1.85 -5.25
N PHE A 104 -2.65 -2.51 -5.21
CA PHE A 104 -3.20 -3.20 -4.04
C PHE A 104 -3.39 -4.68 -4.36
N PRO A 105 -2.29 -5.45 -4.49
CA PRO A 105 -2.37 -6.85 -4.85
C PRO A 105 -3.01 -7.67 -3.73
N GLN A 106 -3.66 -8.77 -4.13
CA GLN A 106 -4.37 -9.68 -3.23
C GLN A 106 -3.84 -11.11 -3.39
N ILE A 107 -4.14 -11.98 -2.42
CA ILE A 107 -3.69 -13.38 -2.44
C ILE A 107 -4.27 -14.14 -3.64
N GLN A 108 -3.51 -15.10 -4.16
CA GLN A 108 -3.90 -16.00 -5.23
C GLN A 108 -5.15 -16.79 -4.85
N GLY A 109 -6.01 -17.05 -5.84
CA GLY A 109 -7.26 -17.80 -5.66
C GLY A 109 -8.51 -16.93 -5.49
N LEU A 110 -8.36 -15.61 -5.27
CA LEU A 110 -9.49 -14.67 -5.22
C LEU A 110 -9.93 -14.18 -6.62
N GLY A 111 -8.95 -13.91 -7.50
CA GLY A 111 -9.19 -13.38 -8.83
C GLY A 111 -9.32 -14.47 -9.91
N ARG A 112 -10.22 -14.27 -10.87
CA ARG A 112 -10.43 -15.21 -11.99
C ARG A 112 -9.86 -14.76 -13.33
N SER A 113 -9.69 -13.45 -13.56
CA SER A 113 -9.11 -12.95 -14.80
C SER A 113 -7.61 -13.20 -14.86
N ASP A 114 -7.05 -13.27 -16.07
CA ASP A 114 -5.62 -13.50 -16.25
C ASP A 114 -4.78 -12.37 -15.65
N THR A 115 -5.22 -11.12 -15.76
CA THR A 115 -4.60 -9.98 -15.05
C THR A 115 -4.61 -10.17 -13.53
N ALA A 116 -5.72 -10.68 -12.97
CA ALA A 116 -5.81 -10.90 -11.54
C ALA A 116 -4.93 -12.07 -11.06
N ARG A 117 -4.74 -13.10 -11.90
CA ARG A 117 -3.81 -14.20 -11.62
C ARG A 117 -2.36 -13.77 -11.76
N HIS A 118 -2.05 -12.96 -12.77
CA HIS A 118 -0.69 -12.48 -13.03
C HIS A 118 -0.13 -11.63 -11.88
N TYR A 119 -0.96 -10.75 -11.32
CA TYR A 119 -0.58 -9.87 -10.20
C TYR A 119 -1.02 -10.40 -8.83
N ALA A 120 -1.46 -11.66 -8.73
CA ALA A 120 -1.72 -12.26 -7.44
C ALA A 120 -0.42 -12.46 -6.66
N ILE A 121 -0.51 -12.32 -5.34
CA ILE A 121 0.52 -12.76 -4.40
C ILE A 121 0.28 -14.24 -4.10
N THR A 122 1.29 -15.10 -4.21
CA THR A 122 1.15 -16.56 -4.09
C THR A 122 0.91 -17.00 -2.65
N ASP A 123 1.63 -16.39 -1.71
CA ASP A 123 1.68 -16.81 -0.31
C ASP A 123 2.10 -15.66 0.62
N LEU A 124 2.17 -15.96 1.92
CA LEU A 124 2.54 -14.98 2.93
C LEU A 124 4.00 -14.52 2.80
N ASP A 125 4.89 -15.38 2.31
CA ASP A 125 6.31 -15.07 2.17
C ASP A 125 6.55 -14.12 0.98
N GLU A 126 5.82 -14.28 -0.12
CA GLU A 126 5.80 -13.29 -1.20
C GLU A 126 5.26 -11.95 -0.70
N ALA A 127 4.21 -11.93 0.12
CA ALA A 127 3.69 -10.68 0.70
C ALA A 127 4.75 -9.98 1.56
N ARG A 128 5.51 -10.73 2.37
CA ARG A 128 6.64 -10.21 3.15
C ARG A 128 7.76 -9.70 2.23
N ALA A 129 8.11 -10.44 1.19
CA ALA A 129 9.11 -10.04 0.20
C ALA A 129 8.69 -8.74 -0.54
N TYR A 130 7.42 -8.62 -0.91
CA TYR A 130 6.84 -7.42 -1.51
C TYR A 130 7.02 -6.19 -0.59
N LEU A 131 6.76 -6.35 0.71
CA LEU A 131 6.94 -5.28 1.71
C LEU A 131 8.41 -4.95 2.01
N GLN A 132 9.32 -5.89 1.83
CA GLN A 132 10.77 -5.68 1.98
C GLN A 132 11.41 -5.09 0.71
N HIS A 133 10.75 -5.20 -0.44
CA HIS A 133 11.26 -4.67 -1.69
C HIS A 133 11.40 -3.14 -1.62
N PRO A 134 12.56 -2.56 -1.97
CA PRO A 134 12.90 -1.15 -1.72
C PRO A 134 11.99 -0.14 -2.45
N VAL A 135 11.23 -0.59 -3.45
CA VAL A 135 10.26 0.24 -4.17
C VAL A 135 8.82 -0.10 -3.78
N LEU A 136 8.47 -1.37 -3.64
CA LEU A 136 7.07 -1.80 -3.57
C LEU A 136 6.46 -1.58 -2.19
N GLY A 137 7.21 -1.92 -1.13
CA GLY A 137 6.82 -1.64 0.24
C GLY A 137 6.50 -0.15 0.48
N PRO A 138 7.46 0.78 0.20
CA PRO A 138 7.22 2.21 0.36
C PRO A 138 6.03 2.73 -0.46
N ARG A 139 5.82 2.23 -1.68
CA ARG A 139 4.70 2.64 -2.54
C ARG A 139 3.35 2.20 -1.98
N LEU A 140 3.24 0.95 -1.53
CA LEU A 140 2.00 0.44 -0.94
C LEU A 140 1.67 1.17 0.36
N GLU A 141 2.67 1.42 1.21
CA GLU A 141 2.49 2.21 2.44
C GLU A 141 2.06 3.65 2.14
N GLN A 142 2.65 4.28 1.12
CA GLN A 142 2.26 5.62 0.68
C GLN A 142 0.80 5.65 0.23
N CYS A 143 0.38 4.69 -0.61
CA CYS A 143 -1.00 4.58 -1.06
C CYS A 143 -1.97 4.34 0.11
N ALA A 144 -1.62 3.45 1.04
CA ALA A 144 -2.41 3.18 2.24
C ALA A 144 -2.52 4.42 3.15
N ALA A 145 -1.42 5.18 3.31
CA ALA A 145 -1.38 6.41 4.11
C ALA A 145 -2.24 7.53 3.52
N ILE A 146 -2.42 7.61 2.19
CA ILE A 146 -3.29 8.57 1.53
C ILE A 146 -4.77 8.28 1.79
N ILE A 147 -5.16 7.00 1.81
CA ILE A 147 -6.58 6.61 1.95
C ILE A 147 -7.02 6.42 3.40
N ALA A 148 -6.13 5.96 4.30
CA ALA A 148 -6.45 5.72 5.71
C ALA A 148 -7.16 6.90 6.42
N PRO A 149 -6.83 8.18 6.17
CA PRO A 149 -7.51 9.29 6.83
C PRO A 149 -8.84 9.73 6.16
N GLN A 150 -9.24 9.15 5.03
CA GLN A 150 -10.43 9.57 4.27
C GLN A 150 -11.74 9.02 4.85
N VAL A 151 -12.00 9.31 6.13
CA VAL A 151 -13.15 8.79 6.90
C VAL A 151 -14.52 9.24 6.41
N GLU A 152 -14.58 10.31 5.61
CA GLU A 152 -15.84 10.87 5.07
C GLU A 152 -16.32 10.11 3.81
N ARG A 153 -15.55 9.12 3.32
CA ARG A 153 -15.90 8.30 2.16
C ARG A 153 -15.81 6.81 2.53
N SER A 154 -16.67 6.00 1.93
CA SER A 154 -16.53 4.55 1.95
C SER A 154 -15.49 4.08 0.93
N ALA A 155 -14.94 2.88 1.13
CA ALA A 155 -14.07 2.25 0.11
C ALA A 155 -14.78 2.13 -1.24
N ARG A 156 -16.08 1.85 -1.25
CA ARG A 156 -16.89 1.80 -2.49
C ARG A 156 -16.97 3.14 -3.22
N GLN A 157 -17.00 4.26 -2.51
CA GLN A 157 -17.00 5.58 -3.16
C GLN A 157 -15.63 5.92 -3.76
N ILE A 158 -14.53 5.48 -3.13
CA ILE A 158 -13.18 5.73 -3.64
C ILE A 158 -12.83 4.77 -4.78
N PHE A 159 -13.09 3.47 -4.61
CA PHE A 159 -12.60 2.41 -5.48
C PHE A 159 -13.65 1.84 -6.44
N SER A 160 -14.94 2.03 -6.16
CA SER A 160 -16.06 1.34 -6.82
C SER A 160 -16.02 -0.18 -6.68
N SER A 161 -17.13 -0.85 -7.00
CA SER A 161 -17.19 -2.32 -7.04
C SER A 161 -16.62 -2.82 -8.38
N PRO A 162 -15.80 -3.89 -8.40
CA PRO A 162 -15.44 -4.77 -7.29
C PRO A 162 -14.11 -4.43 -6.60
N ASP A 163 -13.53 -3.25 -6.87
CA ASP A 163 -12.22 -2.88 -6.35
C ASP A 163 -12.23 -2.56 -4.84
N ASP A 164 -13.37 -2.16 -4.29
CA ASP A 164 -13.58 -2.06 -2.83
C ASP A 164 -13.24 -3.37 -2.10
N MET A 165 -13.71 -4.51 -2.61
CA MET A 165 -13.40 -5.83 -2.04
C MET A 165 -11.94 -6.25 -2.24
N LYS A 166 -11.32 -5.83 -3.34
CA LYS A 166 -9.87 -6.07 -3.57
C LYS A 166 -9.02 -5.29 -2.58
N LEU A 167 -9.43 -4.07 -2.23
CA LEU A 167 -8.76 -3.30 -1.18
C LEU A 167 -8.87 -4.04 0.16
N HIS A 168 -10.06 -4.53 0.50
CA HIS A 168 -10.27 -5.30 1.73
C HIS A 168 -9.34 -6.51 1.81
N SER A 169 -9.27 -7.27 0.71
CA SER A 169 -8.40 -8.45 0.57
C SER A 169 -6.91 -8.08 0.68
N SER A 170 -6.48 -7.02 -0.01
CA SER A 170 -5.10 -6.54 0.01
C SER A 170 -4.66 -6.06 1.40
N MET A 171 -5.46 -5.21 2.04
CA MET A 171 -5.14 -4.71 3.39
C MET A 171 -5.15 -5.82 4.42
N THR A 172 -6.04 -6.81 4.27
CA THR A 172 -6.03 -8.02 5.09
C THR A 172 -4.71 -8.78 4.95
N LEU A 173 -4.30 -9.08 3.71
CA LEU A 173 -3.05 -9.77 3.41
C LEU A 173 -1.85 -9.07 4.04
N PHE A 174 -1.70 -7.77 3.79
CA PHE A 174 -0.53 -7.03 4.26
C PHE A 174 -0.56 -6.72 5.76
N SER A 175 -1.74 -6.61 6.37
CA SER A 175 -1.86 -6.52 7.85
C SER A 175 -1.39 -7.80 8.55
N ILE A 176 -1.56 -8.97 7.91
CA ILE A 176 -1.10 -10.26 8.43
C ILE A 176 0.40 -10.45 8.14
N ALA A 177 0.87 -10.02 6.95
CA ALA A 177 2.27 -10.16 6.55
C ALA A 177 3.22 -9.30 7.39
N ALA A 178 2.78 -8.13 7.85
CA ALA A 178 3.58 -7.19 8.64
C ALA A 178 2.72 -6.49 9.71
N PRO A 179 2.35 -7.19 10.81
CA PRO A 179 1.55 -6.60 11.88
C PRO A 179 2.24 -5.40 12.57
N GLU A 180 3.57 -5.31 12.48
CA GLU A 180 4.36 -4.17 12.95
C GLU A 180 4.19 -2.90 12.10
N ARG A 181 3.55 -2.98 10.93
CA ARG A 181 3.25 -1.86 10.02
C ARG A 181 1.76 -1.50 10.12
N PRO A 182 1.36 -0.62 11.05
CA PRO A 182 -0.05 -0.42 11.40
C PRO A 182 -0.90 0.27 10.32
N VAL A 183 -0.29 0.81 9.25
CA VAL A 183 -1.01 1.54 8.21
C VAL A 183 -2.06 0.67 7.51
N PHE A 184 -1.79 -0.63 7.30
CA PHE A 184 -2.76 -1.53 6.65
C PHE A 184 -3.97 -1.80 7.54
N GLN A 185 -3.75 -2.04 8.84
CA GLN A 185 -4.85 -2.17 9.80
C GLN A 185 -5.66 -0.87 9.91
N LYS A 186 -5.03 0.30 9.85
CA LYS A 186 -5.76 1.58 9.84
C LYS A 186 -6.70 1.72 8.65
N VAL A 187 -6.33 1.21 7.47
CA VAL A 187 -7.24 1.18 6.32
C VAL A 187 -8.43 0.25 6.58
N LEU A 188 -8.19 -0.92 7.21
CA LEU A 188 -9.26 -1.82 7.65
C LEU A 188 -10.19 -1.14 8.66
N ASP A 189 -9.64 -0.45 9.66
CA ASP A 189 -10.40 0.27 10.68
C ASP A 189 -11.23 1.41 10.09
N THR A 190 -10.71 2.07 9.05
CA THR A 190 -11.40 3.19 8.39
C THR A 190 -12.54 2.72 7.50
N PHE A 191 -12.34 1.68 6.68
CA PHE A 191 -13.31 1.33 5.64
C PHE A 191 -14.10 0.04 5.88
N PHE A 192 -13.61 -0.85 6.75
CA PHE A 192 -14.13 -2.20 6.93
C PHE A 192 -14.39 -2.56 8.40
N GLY A 193 -14.47 -1.55 9.29
CA GLY A 193 -14.75 -1.77 10.72
C GLY A 193 -13.63 -2.49 11.48
N GLY A 194 -12.43 -2.57 10.90
CA GLY A 194 -11.30 -3.33 11.44
C GLY A 194 -11.34 -4.82 11.08
N GLU A 195 -12.40 -5.27 10.40
CA GLU A 195 -12.60 -6.67 10.04
C GLU A 195 -11.68 -7.08 8.89
N ARG A 196 -11.25 -8.34 8.92
CA ARG A 196 -10.44 -8.96 7.87
C ARG A 196 -11.31 -9.62 6.81
N ASP A 197 -10.85 -9.65 5.58
CA ASP A 197 -11.47 -10.43 4.51
C ASP A 197 -11.33 -11.93 4.80
N ALA A 198 -12.46 -12.60 5.04
CA ALA A 198 -12.50 -13.99 5.49
C ALA A 198 -11.88 -14.95 4.45
N MET A 199 -12.03 -14.67 3.16
CA MET A 199 -11.49 -15.51 2.11
C MET A 199 -9.96 -15.40 2.02
N THR A 200 -9.40 -14.21 2.19
CA THR A 200 -7.96 -13.98 2.30
C THR A 200 -7.38 -14.76 3.49
N VAL A 201 -8.00 -14.67 4.67
CA VAL A 201 -7.57 -15.42 5.86
C VAL A 201 -7.61 -16.93 5.61
N LYS A 202 -8.69 -17.42 4.98
CA LYS A 202 -8.85 -18.85 4.65
C LYS A 202 -7.76 -19.34 3.68
N LEU A 203 -7.38 -18.53 2.69
CA LEU A 203 -6.36 -18.88 1.71
C LEU A 203 -4.94 -18.88 2.30
N LEU A 204 -4.67 -18.02 3.28
CA LEU A 204 -3.40 -17.96 4.01
C LEU A 204 -3.21 -19.10 5.03
N SER A 205 -4.28 -19.81 5.39
CA SER A 205 -4.27 -20.89 6.38
C SER A 205 -4.13 -22.28 5.75
N ARG A 206 -3.86 -22.35 4.44
CA ARG A 206 -3.68 -23.59 3.68
C ARG A 206 -2.21 -23.92 3.54
#